data_AF-A0A1S3CI07-F1
#
_entry.id   AF-A0A1S3CI07-F1
#
_cell.length_a   1.000
_cell.length_b   1.000
_cell.length_c   1.000
_cell.angle_alpha   90.00
_cell.angle_beta   90.00
_cell.angle_gamma   90.00
#
_symmetry.space_group_name_H-M   'P 1'
#
loop_
_entity.id
_entity.type
_entity.pdbx_description
1 polymer ?
#
loop_
_entity_poly.entity_id
_entity_poly.type
_entity_poly.pdbx_seq_one_letter_code
_entity_poly.pdbx_strand_id
1 'polypeptide(L)'
;MNMHKEQKKNDEGILFLACSVQDNVLEPTWYLDSGCSNHMTGNRSIFVTLDESFQSEVKTGDNTILQVKGQCDILVKTKKGTKRVTNVFYVPGLKHNLLSIGQLLQRGLKVSFEGDICAIKDQPSVLIAKIFVVLCEQQQMEVIDIS
;
A
#
# COMPACT_ATOMS: atom_id res chain seq x y z
N MET A 1 31.85 40.35 -20.19
CA MET A 1 31.04 40.14 -18.96
C MET A 1 29.73 39.50 -19.38
N ASN A 2 29.63 38.19 -19.26
CA ASN A 2 28.37 37.46 -19.36
C ASN A 2 27.66 37.54 -18.01
N MET A 3 26.34 37.55 -18.03
CA MET A 3 25.53 36.53 -17.35
C MET A 3 24.04 36.82 -17.61
N HIS A 4 23.42 35.95 -18.39
CA HIS A 4 21.98 35.72 -18.34
C HIS A 4 21.61 35.34 -16.90
N LYS A 5 20.58 36.00 -16.35
CA LYS A 5 19.93 35.55 -15.12
C LYS A 5 18.79 34.61 -15.51
N GLU A 6 19.04 33.32 -15.40
CA GLU A 6 17.99 32.35 -15.10
C GLU A 6 17.68 32.44 -13.60
N GLN A 7 16.42 32.58 -13.24
CA GLN A 7 15.96 32.54 -11.84
C GLN A 7 15.01 31.36 -11.62
N LYS A 8 15.64 30.31 -11.09
CA LYS A 8 15.25 29.31 -10.08
C LYS A 8 13.83 28.73 -10.06
N LYS A 9 13.81 27.40 -10.19
CA LYS A 9 12.73 26.47 -9.84
C LYS A 9 12.38 26.58 -8.34
N ASN A 10 11.08 26.52 -8.04
CA ASN A 10 10.54 26.46 -6.70
C ASN A 10 10.81 25.09 -6.08
N ASP A 11 11.77 25.04 -5.14
CA ASP A 11 11.92 23.95 -4.19
C ASP A 11 11.13 24.31 -2.92
N GLU A 12 9.83 24.02 -2.93
CA GLU A 12 9.01 24.03 -1.70
C GLU A 12 9.39 22.78 -0.89
N GLY A 13 10.40 22.91 -0.04
CA GLY A 13 10.76 21.89 0.94
C GLY A 13 9.62 21.73 1.96
N ILE A 14 8.98 20.56 1.98
CA ILE A 14 7.92 20.26 2.95
C ILE A 14 8.39 19.22 3.98
N LEU A 15 8.54 19.77 5.18
CA LEU A 15 8.48 19.26 6.54
C LEU A 15 8.09 17.78 6.78
N PHE A 16 8.97 17.08 7.51
CA PHE A 16 8.77 15.74 8.08
C PHE A 16 8.19 15.80 9.50
N LEU A 17 7.37 14.80 9.89
CA LEU A 17 7.33 14.34 11.27
C LEU A 17 6.84 12.88 11.36
N ALA A 18 7.62 12.06 12.05
CA ALA A 18 7.23 10.73 12.51
C ALA A 18 6.71 10.83 13.96
N CYS A 19 5.65 10.08 14.27
CA CYS A 19 5.30 9.78 15.65
C CYS A 19 4.91 8.31 15.74
N SER A 20 5.72 7.51 16.44
CA SER A 20 5.31 6.18 16.89
C SER A 20 5.20 6.21 18.40
N VAL A 21 4.01 5.87 18.91
CA VAL A 21 3.84 5.25 20.22
C VAL A 21 2.40 4.73 20.30
N GLN A 22 2.22 3.42 20.21
CA GLN A 22 2.05 2.56 21.39
C GLN A 22 2.00 1.07 20.98
N ASP A 23 2.60 0.25 21.85
CA ASP A 23 2.59 -1.22 21.94
C ASP A 23 3.49 -2.04 21.00
N ASN A 24 4.31 -2.91 21.62
CA ASN A 24 5.45 -3.68 21.09
C ASN A 24 5.10 -4.78 20.05
N VAL A 25 4.18 -4.53 19.12
CA VAL A 25 3.98 -5.34 17.92
C VAL A 25 3.92 -4.37 16.76
N LEU A 26 5.02 -4.25 15.99
CA LEU A 26 5.02 -3.51 14.74
C LEU A 26 4.07 -4.23 13.78
N GLU A 27 2.81 -3.78 13.71
CA GLU A 27 1.88 -4.23 12.69
C GLU A 27 2.47 -3.90 11.30
N PRO A 28 2.37 -4.81 10.33
CA PRO A 28 2.93 -4.59 9.01
C PRO A 28 2.29 -3.38 8.33
N THR A 29 3.08 -2.37 7.98
CA THR A 29 2.61 -1.24 7.17
C THR A 29 2.19 -1.72 5.79
N TRP A 30 1.00 -1.29 5.35
CA TRP A 30 0.47 -1.53 4.00
C TRP A 30 0.45 -0.23 3.21
N TYR A 31 0.75 -0.32 1.91
CA TYR A 31 0.66 0.79 0.98
C TYR A 31 -0.44 0.49 -0.02
N LEU A 32 -1.36 1.43 -0.19
CA LEU A 32 -2.41 1.34 -1.17
C LEU A 32 -1.85 1.83 -2.52
N ASP A 33 -1.80 0.94 -3.50
CA ASP A 33 -1.12 1.17 -4.76
C ASP A 33 -2.11 1.04 -5.92
N SER A 34 -2.26 2.13 -6.67
CA SER A 34 -3.10 2.18 -7.87
C SER A 34 -2.42 1.57 -9.10
N GLY A 35 -1.08 1.58 -9.13
CA GLY A 35 -0.27 1.02 -10.21
C GLY A 35 -0.02 -0.47 -10.06
N CYS A 36 -0.35 -1.05 -8.90
CA CYS A 36 -0.19 -2.47 -8.68
C CYS A 36 -1.41 -3.28 -9.14
N SER A 37 -1.16 -4.32 -9.95
CA SER A 37 -2.21 -5.24 -10.41
C SER A 37 -2.67 -6.22 -9.34
N ASN A 38 -1.84 -6.51 -8.34
CA ASN A 38 -2.07 -7.55 -7.34
C ASN A 38 -1.74 -7.04 -5.92
N HIS A 39 -2.38 -7.57 -4.90
CA HIS A 39 -1.87 -7.42 -3.53
C HIS A 39 -0.55 -8.19 -3.44
N MET A 40 0.47 -7.61 -2.80
CA MET A 40 1.79 -8.24 -2.70
C MET A 40 2.42 -8.02 -1.33
N THR A 41 3.18 -8.99 -0.85
CA THR A 41 3.94 -8.87 0.40
C THR A 41 5.19 -9.74 0.35
N GLY A 42 6.28 -9.25 0.96
CA GLY A 42 7.47 -10.04 1.24
C GLY A 42 7.49 -10.61 2.66
N ASN A 43 6.51 -10.26 3.49
CA ASN A 43 6.51 -10.60 4.91
C ASN A 43 5.78 -11.92 5.17
N ARG A 44 6.54 -13.02 5.33
CA ARG A 44 5.97 -14.34 5.62
C ARG A 44 5.24 -14.43 6.97
N SER A 45 5.56 -13.56 7.94
CA SER A 45 5.03 -13.65 9.31
C SER A 45 3.53 -13.37 9.42
N ILE A 46 2.92 -12.79 8.37
CA ILE A 46 1.51 -12.34 8.38
C ILE A 46 0.59 -13.27 7.60
N PHE A 47 1.09 -14.42 7.14
CA PHE A 47 0.33 -15.37 6.33
C PHE A 47 -0.60 -16.21 7.20
N VAL A 48 -1.84 -16.35 6.75
CA VAL A 48 -2.80 -17.35 7.25
C VAL A 48 -2.67 -18.64 6.48
N THR A 49 -2.52 -18.51 5.16
CA THR A 49 -2.34 -19.61 4.23
C THR A 49 -1.19 -19.28 3.30
N LEU A 50 -0.55 -20.30 2.74
CA LEU A 50 0.43 -20.13 1.68
C LEU A 50 0.32 -21.32 0.73
N ASP A 51 0.06 -21.04 -0.52
CA ASP A 51 0.15 -21.97 -1.64
C ASP A 51 1.46 -21.70 -2.38
N GLU A 52 2.50 -22.49 -2.08
CA GLU A 52 3.81 -22.43 -2.75
C GLU A 52 3.81 -23.12 -4.13
N SER A 53 2.71 -23.80 -4.51
CA SER A 53 2.58 -24.40 -5.85
C SER A 53 2.32 -23.34 -6.92
N PHE A 54 1.74 -22.21 -6.54
CA PHE A 54 1.61 -21.05 -7.40
C PHE A 54 2.96 -20.33 -7.53
N GLN A 55 3.51 -20.28 -8.75
CA GLN A 55 4.70 -19.50 -9.07
C GLN A 55 4.44 -18.64 -10.29
N SER A 56 4.92 -17.40 -10.24
CA SER A 56 4.72 -16.42 -11.31
C SER A 56 5.82 -15.35 -11.26
N GLU A 57 5.74 -14.40 -12.17
CA GLU A 57 6.65 -13.26 -12.25
C GLU A 57 5.85 -11.97 -12.27
N VAL A 58 6.33 -10.96 -11.55
CA VAL A 58 5.79 -9.61 -11.62
C VAL A 58 6.84 -8.67 -12.15
N LYS A 59 6.44 -7.83 -13.10
CA LYS A 59 7.29 -6.77 -13.64
C LYS A 59 6.98 -5.47 -12.91
N THR A 60 8.00 -4.86 -12.34
CA THR A 60 7.89 -3.59 -11.61
C THR A 60 8.01 -2.39 -12.57
N GLY A 61 7.72 -1.20 -12.06
CA GLY A 61 7.75 0.05 -12.85
C GLY A 61 9.14 0.38 -13.44
N ASP A 62 10.22 -0.10 -12.81
CA ASP A 62 11.59 0.07 -13.31
C ASP A 62 12.03 -1.05 -14.29
N ASN A 63 11.10 -1.90 -14.72
CA ASN A 63 11.30 -3.10 -15.53
C ASN A 63 12.04 -4.26 -14.83
N THR A 64 12.33 -4.18 -13.54
CA THR A 64 12.84 -5.32 -12.79
C THR A 64 11.78 -6.39 -12.67
N ILE A 65 12.18 -7.65 -12.83
CA ILE A 65 11.32 -8.83 -12.65
C ILE A 65 11.52 -9.37 -11.24
N LEU A 66 10.44 -9.47 -10.48
CA LEU A 66 10.42 -10.12 -9.17
C LEU A 66 9.68 -11.45 -9.25
N GLN A 67 10.19 -12.44 -8.51
CA GLN A 67 9.64 -13.79 -8.50
C GLN A 67 8.54 -13.91 -7.43
N VAL A 68 7.35 -14.34 -7.86
CA VAL A 68 6.27 -14.73 -6.97
C VAL A 68 6.51 -16.19 -6.56
N LYS A 69 6.67 -16.43 -5.26
CA LYS A 69 6.96 -17.75 -4.67
C LYS A 69 5.75 -18.42 -4.04
N GLY A 70 4.59 -17.78 -4.13
CA GLY A 70 3.34 -18.36 -3.65
C GLY A 70 2.21 -17.36 -3.69
N GLN A 71 1.02 -17.88 -3.47
CA GLN A 71 -0.17 -17.08 -3.21
C GLN A 71 -0.62 -17.32 -1.77
N CYS A 72 -0.93 -16.26 -1.03
CA CYS A 72 -1.33 -16.33 0.37
C CYS A 72 -2.61 -15.56 0.65
N ASP A 73 -3.23 -15.91 1.77
CA ASP A 73 -4.21 -15.07 2.43
C ASP A 73 -3.60 -14.49 3.69
N ILE A 74 -4.00 -13.26 4.00
CA ILE A 74 -3.54 -12.50 5.16
C ILE A 74 -4.72 -11.95 5.95
N LEU A 75 -4.44 -11.54 7.18
CA LEU A 75 -5.36 -10.77 8.01
C LEU A 75 -4.83 -9.34 8.17
N VAL A 76 -5.66 -8.37 7.80
CA VAL A 76 -5.41 -6.95 8.02
C VAL A 76 -6.32 -6.49 9.15
N LYS A 77 -5.73 -5.97 10.22
CA LYS A 77 -6.49 -5.37 11.32
C LYS A 77 -7.02 -4.00 10.86
N THR A 78 -8.28 -3.73 11.15
CA THR A 78 -8.92 -2.42 10.96
C THR A 78 -9.68 -2.07 12.22
N LYS A 79 -10.04 -0.79 12.41
CA LYS A 79 -10.96 -0.37 13.48
C LYS A 79 -12.32 -1.05 13.46
N LYS A 80 -12.73 -1.60 12.33
CA LYS A 80 -13.98 -2.38 12.19
C LYS A 80 -13.76 -3.89 12.34
N GLY A 81 -12.63 -4.28 12.92
CA GLY A 81 -12.21 -5.66 13.11
C GLY A 81 -11.24 -6.14 12.04
N THR A 82 -10.93 -7.43 12.09
CA THR A 82 -9.98 -8.04 11.17
C THR A 82 -10.62 -8.36 9.84
N LYS A 83 -9.98 -7.97 8.73
CA LYS A 83 -10.41 -8.26 7.36
C LYS A 83 -9.43 -9.24 6.72
N ARG A 84 -9.97 -10.29 6.07
CA ARG A 84 -9.17 -11.22 5.29
C ARG A 84 -8.95 -10.64 3.90
N VAL A 85 -7.70 -10.56 3.48
CA VAL A 85 -7.33 -10.23 2.10
C VAL A 85 -6.80 -11.51 1.47
N THR A 86 -7.43 -11.91 0.36
CA THR A 86 -7.10 -13.15 -0.33
C THR A 86 -6.30 -12.89 -1.60
N ASN A 87 -5.72 -13.95 -2.17
CA ASN A 87 -4.97 -13.89 -3.44
C ASN A 87 -3.84 -12.86 -3.40
N VAL A 88 -3.10 -12.82 -2.30
CA VAL A 88 -1.92 -11.94 -2.13
C VAL A 88 -0.70 -12.68 -2.65
N PHE A 89 0.09 -12.03 -3.50
CA PHE A 89 1.34 -12.61 -3.99
C PHE A 89 2.43 -12.51 -2.94
N TYR A 90 3.05 -13.66 -2.65
CA TYR A 90 4.26 -13.70 -1.86
C TYR A 90 5.48 -13.44 -2.75
N VAL A 91 6.13 -12.30 -2.53
CA VAL A 91 7.31 -11.85 -3.27
C VAL A 91 8.45 -11.64 -2.26
N PRO A 92 9.33 -12.64 -2.05
CA PRO A 92 10.44 -12.51 -1.12
C PRO A 92 11.31 -11.29 -1.42
N GLY A 93 11.67 -10.51 -0.40
CA GLY A 93 12.49 -9.31 -0.55
C GLY A 93 11.74 -8.06 -1.01
N LEU A 94 10.41 -8.12 -1.19
CA LEU A 94 9.59 -6.94 -1.42
C LEU A 94 9.66 -6.01 -0.19
N LYS A 95 10.07 -4.76 -0.41
CA LYS A 95 10.34 -3.78 0.65
C LYS A 95 9.08 -3.36 1.42
N HIS A 96 7.95 -3.24 0.72
CA HIS A 96 6.70 -2.72 1.25
C HIS A 96 5.55 -3.67 0.90
N ASN A 97 4.60 -3.82 1.81
CA ASN A 97 3.38 -4.58 1.52
C ASN A 97 2.43 -3.71 0.71
N LEU A 98 1.92 -4.22 -0.40
CA LEU A 98 1.11 -3.46 -1.36
C LEU A 98 -0.31 -4.01 -1.40
N LEU A 99 -1.30 -3.13 -1.26
CA LEU A 99 -2.69 -3.42 -1.61
C LEU A 99 -3.01 -2.78 -2.97
N SER A 100 -3.28 -3.60 -3.98
CA SER A 100 -3.84 -3.12 -5.24
C SER A 100 -5.22 -2.48 -5.05
N ILE A 101 -5.37 -1.22 -5.45
CA ILE A 101 -6.70 -0.56 -5.52
C ILE A 101 -7.59 -1.31 -6.51
N GLY A 102 -7.05 -1.71 -7.66
CA GLY A 102 -7.78 -2.43 -8.70
C GLY A 102 -8.46 -3.69 -8.16
N GLN A 103 -7.76 -4.48 -7.35
CA GLN A 103 -8.34 -5.67 -6.72
C GLN A 103 -9.35 -5.36 -5.62
N LEU A 104 -9.20 -4.24 -4.89
CA LEU A 104 -10.24 -3.82 -3.94
C LEU A 104 -11.55 -3.47 -4.69
N LEU A 105 -11.45 -2.74 -5.80
CA LEU A 105 -12.59 -2.39 -6.64
C LEU A 105 -13.25 -3.63 -7.26
N GLN A 106 -12.46 -4.59 -7.75
CA GLN A 106 -12.96 -5.86 -8.29
C GLN A 106 -13.73 -6.68 -7.24
N ARG A 107 -13.41 -6.53 -5.96
CA ARG A 107 -14.16 -7.14 -4.85
C ARG A 107 -15.41 -6.35 -4.44
N GLY A 108 -15.77 -5.30 -5.18
CA GLY A 108 -16.95 -4.48 -4.93
C GLY A 108 -16.79 -3.45 -3.80
N LEU A 109 -15.56 -3.26 -3.30
CA LEU A 109 -15.27 -2.18 -2.37
C LEU A 109 -15.26 -0.85 -3.10
N LYS A 110 -15.69 0.21 -2.41
CA LYS A 110 -15.58 1.58 -2.91
C LYS A 110 -14.36 2.23 -2.31
N VAL A 111 -13.51 2.79 -3.16
CA VAL A 111 -12.35 3.60 -2.76
C VAL A 111 -12.63 5.03 -3.22
N SER A 112 -12.58 5.99 -2.31
CA SER A 112 -12.81 7.41 -2.60
C SER A 112 -11.77 8.27 -1.93
N PHE A 113 -11.37 9.35 -2.60
CA PHE A 113 -10.41 10.32 -2.10
C PHE A 113 -11.09 11.66 -1.87
N GLU A 114 -10.91 12.24 -0.69
CA GLU A 114 -11.39 13.56 -0.33
C GLU A 114 -10.28 14.30 0.41
N GLY A 115 -9.69 15.29 -0.25
CA GLY A 115 -8.48 15.95 0.23
C GLY A 115 -7.32 14.94 0.37
N ASP A 116 -6.76 14.88 1.56
CA ASP A 116 -5.69 13.97 1.98
C ASP A 116 -6.24 12.66 2.58
N ILE A 117 -7.53 12.36 2.45
CA ILE A 117 -8.15 11.16 3.02
C ILE A 117 -8.59 10.20 1.92
N CYS A 118 -8.12 8.97 1.99
CA CYS A 118 -8.64 7.81 1.29
C CYS A 118 -9.61 7.04 2.19
N ALA A 119 -10.86 6.89 1.74
CA ALA A 119 -11.87 6.08 2.41
C ALA A 119 -12.15 4.80 1.62
N ILE A 120 -12.10 3.65 2.30
CA ILE A 120 -12.49 2.34 1.76
C ILE A 120 -13.80 1.92 2.41
N LYS A 121 -14.81 1.60 1.61
CA LYS A 121 -16.15 1.19 2.06
C LYS A 121 -16.55 -0.15 1.46
N ASP A 122 -17.27 -0.99 2.21
CA ASP A 122 -17.93 -2.17 1.66
C ASP A 122 -19.24 -1.81 0.94
N GLN A 123 -19.99 -2.81 0.49
CA GLN A 123 -21.43 -2.67 0.29
C GLN A 123 -22.11 -3.19 1.56
N PRO A 124 -22.98 -2.41 2.24
CA PRO A 124 -23.83 -1.29 1.78
C PRO A 124 -23.26 0.14 1.96
N SER A 125 -21.96 0.36 1.80
CA SER A 125 -21.23 1.63 2.02
C SER A 125 -20.78 1.85 3.46
N VAL A 126 -20.59 0.77 4.23
CA VAL A 126 -20.01 0.87 5.57
C VAL A 126 -18.52 1.15 5.43
N LEU A 127 -18.05 2.18 6.16
CA LEU A 127 -16.65 2.54 6.19
C LEU A 127 -15.81 1.43 6.84
N ILE A 128 -14.88 0.87 6.08
CA ILE A 128 -13.91 -0.15 6.53
C ILE A 128 -12.65 0.53 7.08
N ALA A 129 -12.10 1.48 6.32
CA ALA A 129 -10.86 2.16 6.65
C ALA A 129 -10.91 3.61 6.18
N LYS A 130 -10.34 4.52 6.99
CA LYS A 130 -9.91 5.85 6.58
C LYS A 130 -8.39 5.87 6.67
N ILE A 131 -7.78 6.35 5.62
CA ILE A 131 -6.35 6.33 5.39
C ILE A 131 -5.94 7.74 5.02
N PHE A 132 -4.95 8.31 5.69
CA PHE A 132 -4.38 9.55 5.22
C PHE A 132 -3.37 9.28 4.11
N VAL A 133 -3.60 9.92 2.97
CA VAL A 133 -2.78 9.83 1.78
C VAL A 133 -1.55 10.69 1.99
N VAL A 134 -0.40 10.03 2.15
CA VAL A 134 0.90 10.69 2.09
C VAL A 134 1.44 10.55 0.67
N LEU A 135 1.70 11.67 -0.01
CA LEU A 135 2.34 11.67 -1.33
C LEU A 135 3.86 11.52 -1.14
N CYS A 136 4.37 10.30 -1.32
CA CYS A 136 5.81 10.03 -1.37
C CYS A 136 6.32 10.28 -2.81
N GLU A 137 7.58 10.73 -2.97
CA GLU A 137 8.27 10.95 -4.27
C GLU A 137 8.36 9.70 -5.17
N GLN A 138 7.76 8.58 -4.75
CA GLN A 138 7.55 7.37 -5.53
C GLN A 138 6.07 6.92 -5.50
N GLN A 139 5.13 7.72 -6.01
CA GLN A 139 3.76 7.29 -6.42
C GLN A 139 3.03 6.25 -5.51
N GLN A 140 3.23 6.25 -4.19
CA GLN A 140 2.68 5.22 -3.30
C GLN A 140 2.00 5.86 -2.10
N MET A 141 0.79 5.38 -1.80
CA MET A 141 -0.03 5.86 -0.68
C MET A 141 0.18 4.94 0.52
N GLU A 142 0.44 5.51 1.70
CA GLU A 142 0.57 4.74 2.94
C GLU A 142 -0.78 4.57 3.64
N VAL A 143 -1.07 3.38 4.18
CA VAL A 143 -2.27 3.11 4.99
C VAL A 143 -2.02 3.56 6.43
N ILE A 144 -2.31 4.82 6.75
CA ILE A 144 -2.26 5.36 8.12
C ILE A 144 -3.70 5.48 8.66
N ASP A 145 -4.04 4.62 9.62
CA ASP A 145 -5.35 4.64 10.31
C ASP A 145 -5.36 5.75 11.38
N ILE A 146 -5.98 6.89 11.09
CA ILE A 146 -6.10 8.00 12.05
C ILE A 146 -7.49 8.01 12.69
N SER A 147 -7.49 8.15 14.02
CA SER A 147 -8.63 8.25 14.94
C SER A 147 -9.75 9.15 14.43
#